data_AF-A0AAE1K1Z8-F1
#
_entry.id   AF-A0AAE1K1Z8-F1
#
_cell.length_a   1.000
_cell.length_b   1.000
_cell.length_c   1.000
_cell.angle_alpha   90.00
_cell.angle_beta   90.00
_cell.angle_gamma   90.00
#
_symmetry.space_group_name_H-M   'P 1'
#
loop_
_entity.id
_entity.type
_entity.pdbx_description
1 polymer ?
#
loop_
_entity_poly.entity_id
_entity_poly.type
_entity_poly.pdbx_seq_one_letter_code
_entity_poly.pdbx_strand_id
1 'polypeptide(L)'
;MEAAINGENRNVAEDKETDEQLRLKKMIANHPLYGILIQSHCNCLKVGFGEIEELDITKDAVKQLVNSKPRSHHSTSPTSSELDHFMEAYCMALNKLKEAIEEPTRETKAFINGMYIGLKDLTDDNNIQPNDQRD
;
A
#
# COMPACT_ATOMS: atom_id res chain seq x y z
N MET A 1 -18.84 32.30 -32.52
CA MET A 1 -17.85 31.62 -33.38
C MET A 1 -16.77 32.66 -33.60
N GLU A 2 -15.59 32.62 -32.97
CA GLU A 2 -14.78 31.52 -32.46
C GLU A 2 -14.09 31.91 -31.14
N ALA A 3 -13.86 30.92 -30.27
CA ALA A 3 -12.98 31.06 -29.11
C ALA A 3 -11.57 30.63 -29.53
N ALA A 4 -10.60 31.54 -29.43
CA ALA A 4 -9.19 31.18 -29.52
C ALA A 4 -8.76 30.54 -28.20
N ILE A 5 -8.69 29.20 -28.18
CA ILE A 5 -8.05 28.45 -27.11
C ILE A 5 -6.54 28.54 -27.35
N ASN A 6 -5.88 29.50 -26.70
CA ASN A 6 -4.43 29.52 -26.64
C ASN A 6 -3.97 28.33 -25.81
N GLY A 7 -3.33 27.38 -26.50
CA GLY A 7 -2.76 26.17 -25.94
C GLY A 7 -1.81 26.50 -24.79
N GLU A 8 -2.22 26.07 -23.61
CA GLU A 8 -1.43 26.11 -22.39
C GLU A 8 -0.17 25.27 -22.61
N ASN A 9 0.94 25.97 -22.86
CA ASN A 9 2.27 25.40 -22.88
C ASN A 9 2.58 24.90 -21.47
N ARG A 10 2.16 23.67 -21.17
CA ARG A 10 2.57 22.95 -19.95
C ARG A 10 4.06 22.70 -20.06
N ASN A 11 4.83 23.66 -19.57
CA ASN A 11 6.19 23.43 -19.15
C ASN A 11 6.13 22.36 -18.06
N VAL A 12 6.31 21.10 -18.45
CA VAL A 12 6.70 20.05 -17.51
C VAL A 12 8.10 20.47 -17.07
N ALA A 13 8.18 21.15 -15.94
CA ALA A 13 9.44 21.44 -15.31
C ALA A 13 10.12 20.09 -15.05
N GLU A 14 11.22 19.83 -15.76
CA GLU A 14 12.14 18.75 -15.39
C GLU A 14 12.61 19.05 -13.97
N ASP A 15 12.09 18.31 -13.00
CA ASP A 15 12.48 18.41 -11.60
C ASP A 15 13.93 17.91 -11.49
N LYS A 16 14.89 18.84 -11.59
CA LYS A 16 16.31 18.54 -11.44
C LYS A 16 16.55 18.14 -9.99
N GLU A 17 16.72 16.85 -9.76
CA GLU A 17 17.07 16.32 -8.46
C GLU A 17 18.35 16.99 -7.94
N THR A 18 18.27 17.58 -6.75
CA THR A 18 19.42 18.28 -6.15
C THR A 18 20.39 17.29 -5.51
N ASP A 19 21.66 17.68 -5.37
CA ASP A 19 22.68 16.88 -4.67
C ASP A 19 22.25 16.51 -3.24
N GLU A 20 21.47 17.39 -2.59
CA GLU A 20 20.90 17.17 -1.27
C GLU A 20 19.83 16.07 -1.29
N GLN A 21 18.93 16.07 -2.27
CA GLN A 21 17.93 15.02 -2.44
C GLN A 21 18.58 13.65 -2.69
N LEU A 22 19.59 13.59 -3.57
CA LEU A 22 20.35 12.37 -3.82
C LEU A 22 21.04 11.85 -2.54
N ARG A 23 21.63 12.75 -1.76
CA ARG A 23 22.26 12.41 -0.47
C ARG A 23 21.24 11.86 0.51
N LEU A 24 20.07 12.49 0.65
CA LEU A 24 19.01 12.03 1.54
C LEU A 24 18.46 10.67 1.12
N LYS A 25 18.15 10.46 -0.17
CA LYS A 25 17.71 9.15 -0.69
C LYS A 25 18.73 8.06 -0.40
N LYS A 26 20.03 8.35 -0.58
CA LYS A 26 21.11 7.42 -0.26
C LYS A 26 21.19 7.12 1.24
N MET A 27 20.98 8.12 2.11
CA MET A 27 20.93 7.90 3.56
C MET A 27 19.74 7.01 3.94
N ILE A 28 18.55 7.27 3.40
CA ILE A 28 17.35 6.46 3.64
C ILE A 28 17.54 5.03 3.15
N ALA A 29 18.01 4.83 1.92
CA ALA A 29 18.16 3.51 1.31
C ALA A 29 19.20 2.62 2.02
N ASN A 30 20.22 3.22 2.64
CA ASN A 30 21.24 2.50 3.42
C ASN A 30 20.89 2.39 4.91
N HIS A 31 19.74 2.89 5.33
CA HIS A 31 19.35 2.88 6.73
C HIS A 31 18.95 1.47 7.20
N PRO A 32 19.36 1.01 8.41
CA PRO A 32 19.03 -0.33 8.90
C PRO A 32 17.52 -0.64 8.95
N LEU A 33 16.69 0.37 9.17
CA LEU A 33 15.22 0.23 9.20
C LEU A 33 14.55 0.29 7.83
N TYR A 34 15.27 0.57 6.74
CA TYR A 34 14.66 0.74 5.42
C TYR A 34 13.85 -0.49 4.97
N GLY A 35 14.39 -1.69 5.19
CA GLY A 35 13.67 -2.94 4.87
C GLY A 35 12.38 -3.09 5.67
N ILE A 36 12.41 -2.77 6.96
CA ILE A 36 11.24 -2.83 7.84
C ILE A 36 10.20 -1.80 7.41
N LEU A 37 10.63 -0.59 7.05
CA LEU A 37 9.75 0.47 6.56
C LEU A 37 8.99 0.03 5.30
N ILE A 38 9.70 -0.51 4.30
CA ILE A 38 9.08 -1.03 3.08
C ILE A 38 8.14 -2.18 3.41
N GLN A 39 8.52 -3.10 4.31
CA GLN A 39 7.66 -4.22 4.71
C GLN A 39 6.35 -3.73 5.35
N SER A 40 6.42 -2.82 6.31
CA SER A 40 5.26 -2.24 6.99
C SER A 40 4.37 -1.50 5.99
N HIS A 41 4.96 -0.78 5.05
CA HIS A 41 4.22 -0.06 4.01
C HIS A 41 3.45 -1.04 3.11
N CYS A 42 4.14 -2.09 2.66
CA CYS A 42 3.55 -3.14 1.84
C CYS A 42 2.39 -3.86 2.56
N ASN A 43 2.57 -4.17 3.85
CA ASN A 43 1.53 -4.82 4.65
C ASN A 43 0.30 -3.93 4.81
N CYS A 44 0.48 -2.62 4.98
CA CYS A 44 -0.63 -1.67 5.04
C CYS A 44 -1.41 -1.63 3.71
N LEU A 45 -0.71 -1.56 2.57
CA LEU A 45 -1.35 -1.55 1.25
C LEU A 45 -2.14 -2.83 0.98
N LYS A 46 -1.61 -4.00 1.38
CA LYS A 46 -2.31 -5.28 1.21
C LYS A 46 -3.65 -5.34 1.93
N VAL A 47 -3.73 -4.72 3.11
CA VAL A 47 -4.99 -4.67 3.85
C VAL A 47 -5.99 -3.75 3.12
N GLY A 48 -5.57 -2.55 2.71
CA GLY A 48 -6.47 -1.57 2.10
C GLY A 48 -6.89 -1.86 0.65
N PHE A 49 -5.98 -2.42 -0.16
CA PHE A 49 -6.17 -2.57 -1.61
C PHE A 49 -6.28 -4.04 -2.06
N GLY A 50 -6.15 -5.01 -1.15
CA GLY A 50 -6.09 -6.42 -1.50
C GLY A 50 -4.70 -6.85 -1.99
N GLU A 51 -4.59 -8.03 -2.62
CA GLU A 51 -3.32 -8.51 -3.15
C GLU A 51 -2.92 -7.68 -4.39
N ILE A 52 -1.98 -6.76 -4.21
CA ILE A 52 -1.32 -6.06 -5.31
C ILE A 52 -0.25 -6.99 -5.88
N GLU A 53 -0.47 -7.53 -7.09
CA GLU A 53 0.48 -8.42 -7.79
C GLU A 53 1.86 -7.77 -7.98
N GLU A 54 1.93 -6.45 -8.16
CA GLU A 54 3.17 -5.70 -8.41
C GLU A 54 4.10 -5.63 -7.19
N LEU A 55 3.61 -5.98 -6.00
CA LEU A 55 4.35 -5.86 -4.74
C LEU A 55 5.25 -7.07 -4.43
N ASP A 56 5.08 -8.19 -5.14
CA ASP A 56 5.82 -9.43 -4.88
C ASP A 56 7.33 -9.29 -5.18
N ILE A 57 7.72 -8.37 -6.08
CA ILE A 57 9.14 -8.06 -6.38
C ILE A 57 9.86 -7.48 -5.15
N THR A 58 9.16 -6.71 -4.31
CA THR A 58 9.76 -6.10 -3.11
C THR A 58 9.85 -7.07 -1.94
N LYS A 59 9.02 -8.12 -1.92
CA LYS A 59 8.91 -9.08 -0.82
C LYS A 59 10.17 -9.93 -0.66
N ASP A 60 10.78 -10.34 -1.76
CA ASP A 60 12.02 -11.12 -1.74
C ASP A 60 13.24 -10.25 -1.38
N ALA A 61 13.28 -9.01 -1.86
CA ALA A 61 14.31 -8.03 -1.48
C ALA A 61 14.23 -7.66 0.01
N VAL A 62 13.01 -7.47 0.53
CA VAL A 62 12.76 -7.15 1.94
C VAL A 62 13.11 -8.34 2.83
N LYS A 63 12.69 -9.57 2.49
CA LYS A 63 13.06 -10.80 3.24
C LYS A 63 14.58 -10.96 3.37
N GLN A 64 15.33 -10.67 2.31
CA GLN A 64 16.80 -10.72 2.37
C GLN A 64 17.39 -9.61 3.26
N LEU A 65 16.75 -8.45 3.33
CA LEU A 65 17.18 -7.30 4.13
C LEU A 65 16.85 -7.45 5.63
N VAL A 66 15.70 -8.04 6.01
CA VAL A 66 15.39 -8.35 7.43
C VAL A 66 16.20 -9.53 7.97
N ASN A 67 16.60 -10.48 7.12
CA ASN A 67 17.43 -11.62 7.52
C ASN A 67 18.92 -11.26 7.63
N SER A 68 19.34 -10.13 7.07
CA SER A 68 20.69 -9.62 7.26
C SER A 68 20.76 -8.90 8.61
N LYS A 69 21.64 -9.39 9.50
CA LYS A 69 21.89 -8.82 10.83
C LYS A 69 22.05 -7.30 10.72
N PRO A 70 21.33 -6.47 11.49
CA PRO A 70 21.48 -5.03 11.42
C PRO A 70 22.93 -4.69 11.81
N ARG A 71 23.71 -4.20 10.84
CA ARG A 71 24.99 -3.58 11.12
C ARG A 71 24.67 -2.26 11.79
N SER A 72 24.79 -2.22 13.12
CA SER A 72 24.72 -0.97 13.89
C SER A 72 25.92 -0.09 13.48
N HIS A 73 25.74 0.69 12.42
CA HIS A 73 26.60 1.82 12.10
C HIS A 73 25.90 3.07 12.61
N HIS A 74 26.04 3.33 13.91
CA HIS A 74 25.65 4.61 14.47
C HIS A 74 26.69 5.66 14.04
N SER A 75 26.48 6.27 12.88
CA SER A 75 27.22 7.46 12.48
C SER A 75 26.63 8.63 13.26
N THR A 76 27.32 9.10 14.31
CA THR A 76 26.87 10.17 15.21
C THR A 76 26.90 11.57 14.56
N SER A 77 26.19 11.76 13.45
CA SER A 77 25.94 13.09 12.89
C SER A 77 24.55 13.58 13.30
N PRO A 78 24.33 14.88 13.59
CA PRO A 78 23.01 15.38 14.00
C PRO A 78 21.87 15.00 13.03
N THR A 79 22.18 14.91 11.73
CA THR A 79 21.25 14.51 10.67
C THR A 79 20.90 13.02 10.67
N SER A 80 21.67 12.16 11.35
CA SER A 80 21.32 10.74 11.49
C SER A 80 20.26 10.54 12.55
N SER A 81 20.30 11.29 13.67
CA SER A 81 19.33 11.14 14.76
C SER A 81 17.91 11.53 14.35
N GLU A 82 17.76 12.56 13.51
CA GLU A 82 16.45 12.95 12.97
C GLU A 82 15.92 11.88 12.00
N LEU A 83 16.81 11.36 11.15
CA LEU A 83 16.46 10.27 10.23
C LEU A 83 16.08 9.00 11.00
N ASP A 84 16.82 8.63 12.05
CA ASP A 84 16.53 7.48 12.91
C ASP A 84 15.10 7.61 13.48
N HIS A 85 14.78 8.78 14.07
CA HIS A 85 13.46 9.06 14.63
C HIS A 85 12.36 9.03 13.57
N PHE A 86 12.61 9.60 12.39
CA PHE A 86 11.69 9.54 11.27
C PHE A 86 11.40 8.09 10.86
N MET A 87 12.44 7.28 10.68
CA MET A 87 12.30 5.88 10.24
C MET A 87 11.48 5.06 11.25
N GLU A 88 11.72 5.25 12.55
CA GLU A 88 10.95 4.61 13.63
C GLU A 88 9.49 5.09 13.65
N ALA A 89 9.27 6.42 13.68
CA ALA A 89 7.94 7.01 13.74
C ALA A 89 7.09 6.60 12.53
N TYR A 90 7.69 6.52 11.34
CA TYR A 90 7.01 6.11 10.12
C TYR A 90 6.60 4.63 10.18
N CYS A 91 7.49 3.73 10.62
CA CYS A 91 7.14 2.32 10.82
C CYS A 91 6.00 2.16 11.83
N MET A 92 6.05 2.90 12.95
CA MET A 92 4.99 2.88 13.96
C MET A 92 3.66 3.38 13.42
N ALA A 93 3.68 4.48 12.65
CA ALA A 93 2.47 5.04 12.04
C ALA A 93 1.83 4.05 11.05
N LEU A 94 2.63 3.38 10.22
CA LEU A 94 2.15 2.35 9.30
C LEU A 94 1.53 1.15 10.01
N ASN A 95 2.13 0.69 11.12
CA ASN A 95 1.57 -0.43 11.88
C ASN A 95 0.23 -0.04 12.52
N LYS A 96 0.14 1.16 13.11
CA LYS A 96 -1.14 1.68 13.65
C LYS A 96 -2.19 1.84 12.57
N LEU A 97 -1.81 2.34 11.39
CA LEU A 97 -2.72 2.46 10.26
C LEU A 97 -3.22 1.08 9.82
N LYS A 98 -2.33 0.09 9.67
CA LYS A 98 -2.69 -1.30 9.35
C LYS A 98 -3.72 -1.84 10.33
N GLU A 99 -3.44 -1.77 11.64
CA GLU A 99 -4.35 -2.24 12.69
C GLU A 99 -5.72 -1.55 12.60
N ALA A 100 -5.73 -0.23 12.34
CA ALA A 100 -6.97 0.54 12.24
C ALA A 100 -7.82 0.18 11.01
N ILE A 101 -7.21 -0.24 9.89
CA ILE A 101 -7.94 -0.53 8.64
C ILE A 101 -8.24 -2.03 8.46
N GLU A 102 -7.59 -2.92 9.19
CA GLU A 102 -7.72 -4.37 9.04
C GLU A 102 -9.10 -4.89 9.40
N GLU A 103 -9.58 -4.56 10.59
CA GLU A 103 -10.90 -4.98 11.06
C GLU A 103 -12.04 -4.42 10.20
N PRO A 104 -12.13 -3.09 9.93
CA PRO A 104 -13.19 -2.55 9.07
C PRO A 104 -13.19 -3.15 7.66
N THR A 105 -12.02 -3.43 7.10
CA THR A 105 -11.90 -4.03 5.77
C THR A 105 -12.39 -5.48 5.78
N ARG A 106 -12.01 -6.26 6.80
CA ARG A 106 -12.46 -7.64 6.98
C ARG A 106 -13.97 -7.71 7.15
N GLU A 107 -14.54 -6.85 7.99
CA GLU A 107 -15.97 -6.77 8.24
C GLU A 107 -16.75 -6.37 6.98
N THR A 108 -16.27 -5.37 6.25
CA THR A 108 -16.90 -4.93 4.99
C THR A 108 -16.92 -6.06 3.95
N LYS A 109 -15.80 -6.78 3.79
CA LYS A 109 -15.72 -7.94 2.89
C LYS A 109 -16.71 -9.04 3.30
N ALA A 110 -16.79 -9.36 4.59
CA ALA A 110 -17.72 -10.36 5.11
C ALA A 110 -19.18 -9.95 4.87
N PHE A 111 -19.51 -8.68 5.12
CA PHE A 111 -20.85 -8.14 4.88
C PHE A 111 -21.25 -8.24 3.40
N ILE A 112 -20.40 -7.77 2.48
CA ILE A 112 -20.67 -7.83 1.04
C ILE A 112 -20.86 -9.27 0.56
N ASN A 113 -20.00 -10.20 1.01
CA ASN A 113 -20.14 -11.62 0.65
C ASN A 113 -21.43 -12.22 1.18
N GLY A 114 -21.82 -11.90 2.42
CA GLY A 114 -23.09 -12.33 2.99
C GLY A 114 -24.29 -11.83 2.18
N MET A 115 -24.27 -10.57 1.76
CA MET A 115 -25.30 -10.01 0.89
C MET A 115 -25.36 -10.71 -0.48
N TYR A 116 -24.21 -11.01 -1.08
CA TYR A 116 -24.16 -11.72 -2.36
C TYR A 116 -24.76 -13.12 -2.26
N ILE A 117 -24.44 -13.86 -1.19
CA ILE A 117 -25.03 -15.19 -0.93
C ILE A 117 -26.55 -15.08 -0.79
N GLY A 118 -27.05 -14.16 0.05
CA GLY A 118 -28.49 -13.99 0.26
C GLY A 118 -29.24 -13.60 -1.02
N LEU A 119 -28.65 -12.78 -1.89
CA LEU A 119 -29.25 -12.43 -3.19
C LEU A 119 -29.26 -13.62 -4.16
N LYS A 120 -28.23 -14.46 -4.13
CA LYS A 120 -28.14 -15.66 -4.94
C LYS A 120 -29.21 -16.67 -4.55
N ASP A 121 -29.36 -16.93 -3.25
CA ASP A 121 -30.37 -17.87 -2.73
C ASP A 121 -31.79 -17.45 -3.16
N LEU A 122 -32.11 -16.15 -3.06
CA LEU A 122 -33.39 -15.62 -3.55
C LEU A 122 -33.60 -15.84 -5.06
N THR A 123 -32.54 -15.74 -5.86
CA THR A 123 -32.64 -15.91 -7.32
C THR A 123 -32.83 -17.39 -7.68
N ASP A 124 -32.13 -18.27 -6.97
CA ASP A 124 -32.22 -19.72 -7.18
C ASP A 124 -33.59 -20.27 -6.71
N ASP A 125 -34.15 -19.77 -5.60
CA ASP A 125 -35.48 -20.14 -5.11
C ASP A 125 -36.62 -19.69 -6.05
N ASN A 126 -36.46 -18.55 -6.74
CA ASN A 126 -37.44 -18.05 -7.71
C ASN A 126 -37.40 -18.78 -9.07
N ASN A 127 -36.37 -19.61 -9.34
CA ASN A 127 -36.25 -20.39 -10.57
C ASN A 127 -36.90 -21.78 -10.50
N ILE A 128 -37.54 -22.12 -9.37
CA ILE A 128 -38.40 -23.31 -9.26
C ILE A 128 -39.80 -22.94 -9.80
N GLN A 129 -39.94 -22.89 -11.12
CA GLN A 129 -41.25 -22.91 -11.78
C GLN A 129 -41.81 -24.35 -11.71
N PRO A 130 -42.97 -24.61 -11.08
CA PRO A 130 -43.66 -25.87 -11.26
C PRO A 130 -44.31 -25.87 -12.65
N ASN A 131 -43.52 -26.20 -13.67
CA ASN A 131 -44.06 -26.52 -14.97
C ASN A 131 -43.98 -28.03 -15.16
N ASP A 132 -44.95 -28.73 -14.56
CA ASP A 132 -45.49 -29.93 -15.19
C ASP A 132 -47.00 -29.75 -15.33
N GLN A 133 -47.37 -29.41 -16.57
CA GLN A 133 -48.73 -29.43 -17.07
C GLN A 133 -49.17 -30.88 -17.28
N ARG A 134 -50.45 -31.12 -16.94
CA ARG A 134 -51.41 -31.97 -17.65
C ARG A 134 -51.02 -33.45 -17.85
N ASP A 135 -51.72 -34.32 -17.13
CA ASP A 135 -52.77 -35.18 -17.69
C ASP A 135 -53.74 -35.66 -16.59
#